data_AF-A0A1A8K4G9-F1
#
_entry.id   AF-A0A1A8K4G9-F1
#
_cell.length_a   1.000
_cell.length_b   1.000
_cell.length_c   1.000
_cell.angle_alpha   90.00
_cell.angle_beta   90.00
_cell.angle_gamma   90.00
#
_symmetry.space_group_name_H-M   'P 1'
#
loop_
_entity.id
_entity.type
_entity.pdbx_description
1 polymer ?
#
loop_
_entity_poly.entity_id
_entity_poly.type
_entity_poly.pdbx_seq_one_letter_code
_entity_poly.pdbx_strand_id
1 'polypeptide(L)'
;LGFLNRVNSVRVESGAFVCFDHPDFKGQQYVLEHGEYPEFQRWNAHNDHMGSCRPIRMHGEHYRLELFEGDNFTGQCVELCDDCPFLNARGLTKNCLNSIKVYGDGA
;
A
#
# COMPACT_ATOMS: atom_id res chain seq x y z
N LEU A 1 27.97 9.49 6.15
CA LEU A 1 26.96 9.89 5.15
C LEU A 1 26.69 8.68 4.28
N GLY A 2 25.66 7.91 4.64
CA GLY A 2 25.40 6.61 4.03
C GLY A 2 24.97 6.77 2.57
N PHE A 3 25.53 5.95 1.70
CA PHE A 3 25.11 5.85 0.31
C PHE A 3 23.61 5.52 0.26
N LEU A 4 22.82 6.39 -0.38
CA LEU A 4 21.47 6.05 -0.81
C LEU A 4 21.62 5.13 -2.01
N ASN A 5 21.17 3.88 -1.91
CA ASN A 5 21.23 2.96 -3.04
C ASN A 5 20.28 3.45 -4.12
N ARG A 6 20.78 3.51 -5.36
CA ARG A 6 19.99 3.88 -6.53
C ARG A 6 19.57 2.62 -7.29
N VAL A 7 18.27 2.43 -7.44
CA VAL A 7 17.64 1.31 -8.13
C VAL A 7 16.79 1.86 -9.26
N ASN A 8 17.26 1.66 -10.49
CA ASN A 8 16.61 2.19 -11.68
C ASN A 8 15.68 1.18 -12.38
N SER A 9 15.80 -0.12 -12.09
CA SER A 9 14.88 -1.14 -12.59
C SER A 9 14.69 -2.25 -11.57
N VAL A 10 13.54 -2.94 -11.62
CA VAL A 10 13.22 -4.09 -10.78
C VAL A 10 12.52 -5.15 -11.62
N ARG A 11 12.82 -6.42 -11.34
CA ARG A 11 12.03 -7.57 -11.79
C ARG A 11 11.65 -8.40 -10.58
N VAL A 12 10.37 -8.61 -10.37
CA VAL A 12 9.83 -9.46 -9.31
C VAL A 12 9.44 -10.79 -9.94
N GLU A 13 10.24 -11.82 -9.70
CA GLU A 13 10.02 -13.17 -10.26
C GLU A 13 8.90 -13.94 -9.53
N SER A 14 8.58 -13.60 -8.28
CA SER A 14 7.54 -14.26 -7.50
C SER A 14 7.15 -13.42 -6.28
N GLY A 15 5.87 -13.53 -5.89
CA GLY A 15 5.30 -12.83 -4.74
C GLY A 15 5.18 -11.33 -4.93
N ALA A 16 5.16 -10.61 -3.81
CA ALA A 16 5.14 -9.15 -3.79
C ALA A 16 6.01 -8.62 -2.65
N PHE A 17 6.51 -7.40 -2.82
CA PHE A 17 7.36 -6.70 -1.85
C PHE A 17 6.83 -5.29 -1.62
N VAL A 18 6.95 -4.81 -0.39
CA VAL A 18 6.89 -3.37 -0.09
C VAL A 18 8.32 -2.86 0.02
N CYS A 19 8.63 -1.83 -0.75
CA CYS A 19 9.93 -1.18 -0.81
C CYS A 19 9.83 0.26 -0.29
N PHE A 20 10.95 0.78 0.21
CA PHE A 20 11.06 2.05 0.92
C PHE A 20 12.25 2.84 0.38
N ASP A 21 12.08 4.15 0.17
CA ASP A 21 13.16 5.02 -0.32
C ASP A 21 14.26 5.28 0.74
N HIS A 22 13.94 5.17 2.03
CA HIS A 22 14.91 5.27 3.13
C HIS A 22 15.27 3.91 3.76
N PRO A 23 16.43 3.81 4.43
CA PRO A 23 16.75 2.68 5.29
C PRO A 23 15.74 2.51 6.44
N ASP A 24 15.76 1.32 7.05
CA ASP A 24 14.94 0.97 8.22
C ASP A 24 13.42 1.11 8.03
N PHE A 25 12.94 0.85 6.81
CA PHE A 25 11.51 0.80 6.45
C PHE A 25 10.79 2.16 6.64
N LYS A 26 11.45 3.23 6.19
CA LYS A 26 11.00 4.62 6.35
C LYS A 26 10.82 5.30 4.99
N GLY A 27 10.08 6.41 5.01
CA GLY A 27 9.87 7.27 3.85
C GLY A 27 8.78 6.77 2.90
N GLN A 28 8.92 7.07 1.61
CA GLN A 28 7.94 6.68 0.59
C GLN A 28 7.89 5.17 0.43
N GLN A 29 6.68 4.62 0.43
CA GLN A 29 6.40 3.20 0.24
C GLN A 29 5.86 2.93 -1.16
N TYR A 30 6.26 1.81 -1.76
CA TYR A 30 5.71 1.33 -3.02
C TYR A 30 5.63 -0.20 -3.02
N VAL A 31 4.54 -0.74 -3.55
CA VAL A 31 4.30 -2.17 -3.69
C VAL A 31 4.76 -2.62 -5.07
N LEU A 32 5.60 -3.64 -5.10
CA LEU A 32 6.10 -4.30 -6.30
C LEU A 32 5.53 -5.71 -6.33
N GLU A 33 4.66 -5.97 -7.29
CA GLU A 33 4.07 -7.28 -7.56
C GLU A 33 4.87 -8.00 -8.64
N HIS A 34 4.55 -9.26 -8.90
CA HIS A 34 5.17 -10.03 -9.98
C HIS A 34 5.15 -9.26 -11.31
N GLY A 35 6.32 -9.05 -11.90
CA GLY A 35 6.44 -8.31 -13.16
C GLY A 35 7.79 -7.61 -13.36
N GLU A 36 7.87 -6.84 -14.43
CA GLU A 36 9.06 -6.08 -14.83
C GLU A 36 8.79 -4.58 -14.77
N TYR A 37 9.73 -3.87 -14.14
CA TYR A 37 9.72 -2.44 -13.95
C TYR A 37 11.03 -1.86 -14.51
N PRO A 38 11.07 -1.46 -15.79
CA PRO A 38 12.31 -1.05 -16.46
C PRO A 38 12.85 0.32 -16.02
N GLU A 39 12.04 1.14 -15.36
CA GLU A 39 12.39 2.49 -14.89
C GLU A 39 11.64 2.81 -13.58
N PHE A 40 12.18 3.69 -12.73
CA PHE A 40 11.65 3.93 -11.38
C PHE A 40 10.26 4.56 -11.33
N GLN A 41 9.87 5.26 -12.39
CA GLN A 41 8.54 5.83 -12.56
C GLN A 41 7.47 4.73 -12.63
N ARG A 42 7.83 3.50 -13.00
CA ARG A 42 6.89 2.38 -13.14
C ARG A 42 6.37 1.85 -11.82
N TRP A 43 7.00 2.19 -10.69
CA TRP A 43 6.50 1.91 -9.35
C TRP A 43 6.10 3.18 -8.58
N ASN A 44 5.79 4.26 -9.29
CA ASN A 44 5.37 5.56 -8.73
C ASN A 44 6.37 6.16 -7.72
N ALA A 45 7.66 5.84 -7.82
CA ALA A 45 8.67 6.53 -7.00
C ALA A 45 8.98 7.92 -7.57
N HIS A 46 9.20 8.88 -6.67
CA HIS A 46 9.60 10.24 -7.05
C HIS A 46 11.08 10.35 -7.45
N ASN A 47 11.88 9.37 -7.05
CA ASN A 47 13.31 9.27 -7.33
C ASN A 47 13.72 7.78 -7.42
N ASP A 48 14.98 7.52 -7.76
CA ASP A 48 15.52 6.17 -7.89
C ASP A 48 16.11 5.62 -6.58
N HIS A 49 15.83 6.21 -5.41
CA HIS A 49 16.36 5.74 -4.14
C HIS A 49 15.56 4.53 -3.60
N MET A 50 16.29 3.54 -3.09
CA MET A 50 15.71 2.40 -2.37
C MET A 50 16.62 2.02 -1.19
N GLY A 51 16.15 2.26 0.04
CA GLY A 51 16.94 1.99 1.24
C GLY A 51 16.60 0.67 1.93
N SER A 52 15.37 0.16 1.77
CA SER A 52 14.95 -1.10 2.40
C SER A 52 13.72 -1.72 1.73
N CYS A 53 13.46 -3.01 1.95
CA CYS A 53 12.28 -3.72 1.44
C CYS A 53 11.86 -4.88 2.36
N ARG A 54 10.60 -5.32 2.27
CA ARG A 54 10.07 -6.50 2.96
C ARG A 54 9.13 -7.29 2.05
N PRO A 55 9.12 -8.64 2.11
CA PRO A 55 8.11 -9.43 1.41
C PRO A 55 6.72 -9.17 2.00
N ILE A 56 5.72 -9.07 1.13
CA ILE A 56 4.31 -9.03 1.51
C ILE A 56 3.83 -10.47 1.60
N ARG A 57 3.38 -10.87 2.79
CA ARG A 57 2.75 -12.16 3.01
C ARG A 57 1.24 -11.96 2.98
N MET A 58 0.61 -12.32 1.87
CA MET A 58 -0.85 -12.42 1.80
C MET A 58 -1.22 -13.82 2.27
N HIS A 59 -1.65 -13.95 3.52
CA HIS A 59 -2.19 -15.20 4.03
C HIS A 59 -3.70 -15.07 4.09
N GLY A 60 -4.36 -15.45 2.99
CA GLY A 60 -5.77 -15.83 3.00
C GLY A 60 -6.65 -15.12 1.97
N GLU A 61 -7.95 -15.34 2.08
CA GLU A 61 -8.95 -15.06 1.04
C GLU A 61 -10.01 -14.07 1.56
N HIS A 62 -9.97 -13.73 2.85
CA HIS A 62 -10.98 -12.92 3.50
C HIS A 62 -10.39 -11.62 4.04
N TYR A 63 -10.47 -10.58 3.21
CA TYR A 63 -10.08 -9.22 3.57
C TYR A 63 -11.33 -8.35 3.73
N ARG A 64 -11.30 -7.45 4.72
CA ARG A 64 -12.38 -6.50 4.94
C ARG A 64 -11.85 -5.19 5.48
N LEU A 65 -12.38 -4.08 4.96
CA LEU A 65 -12.16 -2.73 5.45
C LEU A 65 -13.48 -2.15 5.96
N GLU A 66 -13.43 -1.47 7.10
CA GLU A 66 -14.50 -0.60 7.55
C GLU A 66 -13.99 0.85 7.57
N LEU A 67 -14.63 1.72 6.79
CA LEU A 67 -14.26 3.12 6.62
C LEU A 67 -15.24 4.00 7.39
N PHE A 68 -14.75 4.80 8.32
CA PHE A 68 -15.56 5.64 9.22
C PHE A 68 -15.40 7.13 8.92
N GLU A 69 -16.52 7.83 8.87
CA GLU A 69 -16.53 9.28 8.76
C GLU A 69 -16.09 10.00 10.03
N GLY A 70 -16.21 9.39 11.21
CA GLY A 70 -15.83 9.98 12.49
C GLY A 70 -14.48 9.49 13.00
N ASP A 71 -13.89 10.25 13.91
CA ASP A 71 -12.74 9.80 14.69
C ASP A 71 -13.13 8.61 15.59
N ASN A 72 -12.12 7.83 16.00
CA ASN A 72 -12.30 6.73 16.94
C ASN A 72 -13.41 5.72 16.53
N PHE A 73 -13.54 5.46 15.23
CA PHE A 73 -14.47 4.48 14.66
C PHE A 73 -15.95 4.82 14.91
N THR A 74 -16.32 6.09 14.75
CA THR A 74 -17.69 6.58 14.97
C THR A 74 -18.35 7.10 13.69
N GLY A 75 -19.67 7.32 13.72
CA GLY A 75 -20.44 7.89 12.61
C GLY A 75 -20.82 6.88 11.53
N GLN A 76 -21.08 7.37 10.32
CA GLN A 76 -21.38 6.53 9.16
C GLN A 76 -20.17 5.64 8.84
N CYS A 77 -20.45 4.37 8.55
CA CYS A 77 -19.45 3.37 8.20
C CYS A 77 -19.79 2.73 6.85
N VAL A 78 -18.76 2.48 6.04
CA VAL A 78 -18.86 1.72 4.79
C VAL A 78 -17.91 0.53 4.85
N GLU A 79 -18.46 -0.66 4.59
CA GLU A 79 -17.70 -1.91 4.52
C GLU A 79 -17.26 -2.19 3.06
N LEU A 80 -15.99 -2.56 2.88
CA LEU A 80 -15.41 -3.03 1.61
C LEU A 80 -14.80 -4.42 1.81
N CYS A 81 -15.16 -5.36 0.94
CA CYS A 81 -14.63 -6.73 0.93
C CYS A 81 -13.86 -7.06 -0.36
N ASP A 82 -13.85 -6.14 -1.31
CA ASP A 82 -13.27 -6.30 -2.64
C ASP A 82 -12.65 -4.96 -3.07
N ASP A 83 -11.93 -5.00 -4.19
CA ASP A 83 -11.41 -3.81 -4.85
C ASP A 83 -12.51 -2.76 -5.08
N CYS A 84 -12.21 -1.53 -4.68
CA CYS A 84 -13.11 -0.39 -4.81
C CYS A 84 -12.38 0.73 -5.55
N PRO A 85 -12.55 0.85 -6.89
CA PRO A 85 -11.83 1.85 -7.68
C PRO A 85 -12.22 3.29 -7.30
N PHE A 86 -13.42 3.48 -6.76
CA PHE A 86 -13.91 4.78 -6.31
C PHE A 86 -14.70 4.65 -5.00
N LEU A 87 -14.19 5.25 -3.92
CA LEU A 87 -14.82 5.19 -2.60
C LEU A 87 -16.23 5.80 -2.58
N ASN A 88 -16.48 6.83 -3.40
CA ASN A 88 -17.79 7.47 -3.50
C ASN A 88 -18.89 6.55 -4.06
N ALA A 89 -18.53 5.54 -4.86
CA ALA A 89 -19.48 4.55 -5.38
C ALA A 89 -20.10 3.69 -4.27
N ARG A 90 -19.51 3.70 -3.06
CA ARG A 90 -19.94 2.92 -1.91
C ARG A 90 -20.68 3.75 -0.85
N GLY A 91 -21.12 4.96 -1.20
CA GLY A 91 -21.90 5.82 -0.32
C GLY A 91 -21.07 6.73 0.59
N LEU A 92 -19.76 6.79 0.40
CA LEU A 92 -18.89 7.78 1.03
C LEU A 92 -19.00 9.11 0.27
N THR A 93 -19.85 10.01 0.77
CA THR A 93 -20.11 11.30 0.13
C THR A 93 -19.20 12.42 0.62
N LYS A 94 -18.45 12.17 1.70
CA LYS A 94 -17.48 13.12 2.25
C LYS A 94 -16.10 12.95 1.61
N ASN A 95 -15.39 14.08 1.50
CA ASN A 95 -14.02 14.14 0.99
C ASN A 95 -12.95 13.67 1.99
N CYS A 96 -13.34 13.36 3.23
CA CYS A 96 -12.44 12.88 4.27
C CYS A 96 -13.03 11.68 5.01
N LEU A 97 -12.15 10.73 5.32
CA LEU A 97 -12.37 9.62 6.24
C LEU A 97 -11.48 9.85 7.45
N ASN A 98 -12.00 9.62 8.64
CA ASN A 98 -11.29 9.95 9.88
C ASN A 98 -10.72 8.72 10.58
N SER A 99 -11.30 7.53 10.36
CA SER A 99 -10.73 6.28 10.86
C SER A 99 -11.07 5.09 9.99
N ILE A 100 -10.22 4.06 10.05
CA ILE A 100 -10.36 2.82 9.26
C ILE A 100 -10.06 1.63 10.17
N LYS A 101 -10.87 0.57 10.08
CA LYS A 101 -10.48 -0.76 10.59
C LYS A 101 -10.15 -1.67 9.42
N VAL A 102 -9.07 -2.43 9.57
CA VAL A 102 -8.61 -3.42 8.60
C VAL A 102 -8.73 -4.78 9.24
N TYR A 103 -9.38 -5.70 8.54
CA TYR A 103 -9.51 -7.10 8.92
C TYR A 103 -8.91 -7.94 7.79
N GLY A 104 -8.20 -8.99 8.17
CA GLY A 104 -7.64 -9.96 7.25
C GLY A 104 -7.26 -11.22 8.03
N ASP A 105 -7.21 -12.33 7.32
CA ASP A 105 -6.64 -13.60 7.77
C ASP A 105 -5.10 -13.61 7.72
N GLY A 106 -4.50 -12.50 7.27
CA GLY A 106 -3.07 -12.30 7.08
C GLY A 106 -2.32 -11.71 8.27
N ALA A 107 -1.57 -12.58 8.97
CA ALA A 107 -0.64 -12.37 10.09
C ALA A 107 -1.25 -12.03 11.46
#